data_AF-A0A6A3D809-F1
#
_entry.id   AF-A0A6A3D809-F1
#
_cell.length_a   1.000
_cell.length_b   1.000
_cell.length_c   1.000
_cell.angle_alpha   90.00
_cell.angle_beta   90.00
_cell.angle_gamma   90.00
#
_symmetry.space_group_name_H-M   'P 1'
#
loop_
_entity.id
_entity.type
_entity.pdbx_description
1 polymer ?
#
loop_
_entity_poly.entity_id
_entity_poly.type
_entity_poly.pdbx_seq_one_letter_code
_entity_poly.pdbx_strand_id
1 'polypeptide(L)'
;MVSVPCKVGISIVRDIYDVNSHLVGKGDWIVSCADGSAKQCKTSKTLSVKLLSDLQLLRNDNAHEQVVSVSVKDSSQMLNSTGASFELIAEVPGFFERGTKVGFEVCRSSVGDEVTTILYDDAEKR
;
A
#
# COMPACT_ATOMS: atom_id res chain seq x y z
N MET A 1 17.53 -17.26 -4.22
CA MET A 1 16.79 -16.12 -4.80
C MET A 1 16.91 -14.95 -3.84
N VAL A 2 17.31 -13.77 -4.29
CA VAL A 2 17.52 -12.59 -3.43
C VAL A 2 16.36 -11.62 -3.67
N SER A 3 15.83 -11.03 -2.59
CA SER A 3 14.80 -9.99 -2.69
C SER A 3 15.31 -8.75 -3.41
N VAL A 4 14.39 -7.93 -3.92
CA VAL A 4 14.74 -6.68 -4.59
C VAL A 4 15.49 -5.74 -3.62
N PRO A 5 16.58 -5.07 -4.04
CA PRO A 5 17.31 -4.14 -3.19
C PRO A 5 16.45 -2.99 -2.65
N CYS A 6 16.53 -2.77 -1.34
CA CYS A 6 15.77 -1.74 -0.64
C CYS A 6 16.70 -0.73 0.06
N LYS A 7 16.31 0.54 0.05
CA LYS A 7 16.84 1.56 0.94
C LYS A 7 16.09 1.50 2.27
N VAL A 8 16.85 1.43 3.35
CA VAL A 8 16.32 1.40 4.73
C VAL A 8 16.53 2.76 5.38
N GLY A 9 15.55 3.21 6.18
CA GLY A 9 15.63 4.47 6.90
C GLY A 9 14.61 4.57 8.03
N ILE A 10 14.32 5.81 8.45
CA ILE A 10 13.28 6.11 9.44
C ILE A 10 12.16 6.85 8.71
N SER A 11 10.94 6.31 8.78
CA SER A 11 9.73 7.04 8.38
C SER A 11 9.25 7.84 9.58
N ILE A 12 8.89 9.11 9.35
CA ILE A 12 8.32 9.99 10.37
C ILE A 12 7.00 10.52 9.83
N VAL A 13 5.90 10.14 10.47
CA VAL A 13 4.56 10.67 10.17
C VAL A 13 4.17 11.62 11.30
N ARG A 14 3.89 12.88 10.96
CA ARG A 14 3.51 13.93 11.91
C ARG A 14 2.02 14.25 11.78
N ASP A 15 1.53 15.07 12.69
CA ASP A 15 0.17 15.64 12.63
C ASP A 15 -0.93 14.56 12.57
N ILE A 16 -0.70 13.43 13.25
CA ILE A 16 -1.66 12.34 13.24
C ILE A 16 -2.78 12.64 14.23
N TYR A 17 -4.00 12.71 13.69
CA TYR A 17 -5.23 12.91 14.46
C TYR A 17 -5.78 11.58 14.97
N ASP A 18 -5.41 11.23 16.20
CA ASP A 18 -5.71 9.92 16.80
C ASP A 18 -6.82 10.01 17.86
N VAL A 19 -8.03 10.34 17.43
CA VAL A 19 -9.21 10.51 18.31
C VAL A 19 -9.51 9.25 19.12
N ASN A 20 -9.38 8.10 18.48
CA ASN A 20 -9.74 6.81 19.06
C ASN A 20 -8.55 6.13 19.78
N SER A 21 -7.40 6.80 19.87
CA SER A 21 -6.20 6.30 20.56
C SER A 21 -5.65 4.96 20.03
N HIS A 22 -5.85 4.66 18.74
CA HIS A 22 -5.36 3.43 18.11
C HIS A 22 -3.83 3.37 18.03
N LEU A 23 -3.15 4.52 18.02
CA LEU A 23 -1.69 4.55 17.89
C LEU A 23 -0.94 4.19 19.18
N VAL A 24 -1.64 4.13 20.33
CA VAL A 24 -1.04 3.86 21.65
C VAL A 24 -0.91 2.35 21.94
N GLY A 25 -1.27 1.49 20.98
CA GLY A 25 -1.16 0.03 21.07
C GLY A 25 0.25 -0.52 20.84
N LYS A 26 0.39 -1.85 20.98
CA LYS A 26 1.60 -2.58 20.57
C LYS A 26 1.67 -2.60 19.03
N GLY A 27 2.68 -1.97 18.47
CA GLY A 27 2.99 -2.00 17.04
C GLY A 27 4.48 -1.77 16.79
N ASP A 28 4.92 -1.85 15.54
CA ASP A 28 6.32 -1.68 15.13
C ASP A 28 6.71 -0.20 14.98
N TRP A 29 6.15 0.68 15.82
CA TRP A 29 6.36 2.12 15.78
C TRP A 29 6.47 2.73 17.18
N ILE A 30 7.12 3.89 17.26
CA ILE A 30 7.22 4.70 18.46
C ILE A 30 6.40 5.97 18.27
N VAL A 31 5.58 6.31 19.27
CA VAL A 31 4.72 7.49 19.26
C VAL A 31 5.25 8.55 20.23
N SER A 32 5.20 9.81 19.82
CA SER A 32 5.53 10.98 20.63
C SER A 32 4.46 12.07 20.49
N CYS A 33 4.16 12.78 21.57
CA CYS A 33 3.27 13.94 21.58
C CYS A 33 4.11 15.23 21.70
N ALA A 34 3.80 16.25 20.91
CA ALA A 34 4.60 17.48 20.85
C ALA A 34 4.34 18.47 22.01
N ASP A 35 3.17 18.39 22.66
CA ASP A 35 2.64 19.42 23.56
C ASP A 35 2.33 18.92 24.99
N GLY A 36 2.65 17.67 25.31
CA GLY A 36 2.28 17.04 26.58
C GLY A 36 0.77 16.83 26.77
N SER A 37 -0.06 17.25 25.80
CA SER A 37 -1.49 17.00 25.79
C SER A 37 -1.75 15.70 25.03
N ALA A 38 -2.35 14.72 25.70
CA ALA A 38 -2.43 13.36 25.19
C ALA A 38 -3.38 13.18 23.98
N LYS A 39 -4.05 14.24 23.50
CA LYS A 39 -5.33 14.07 22.80
C LYS A 39 -5.38 14.35 21.31
N GLN A 40 -4.47 15.10 20.66
CA GLN A 40 -4.79 15.54 19.29
C GLN A 40 -3.68 15.50 18.23
N CYS A 41 -2.39 15.65 18.58
CA CYS A 41 -1.33 15.63 17.57
C CYS A 41 -0.19 14.68 17.96
N LYS A 42 -0.14 13.54 17.28
CA LYS A 42 0.89 12.50 17.50
C LYS A 42 1.87 12.46 16.34
N THR A 43 3.13 12.19 16.66
CA THR A 43 4.17 11.85 15.68
C THR A 43 4.53 10.37 15.85
N SER A 44 4.44 9.60 14.78
CA SER A 44 4.86 8.20 14.71
C SER A 44 6.21 8.09 13.97
N LYS A 45 7.09 7.23 14.48
CA LYS A 45 8.36 6.87 13.86
C LYS A 45 8.46 5.35 13.72
N THR A 46 8.86 4.87 12.55
CA THR A 46 9.05 3.43 12.28
C THR A 46 10.18 3.19 11.29
N LEU A 47 10.60 1.93 11.15
CA LEU A 47 11.54 1.49 10.12
C LEU A 47 10.90 1.71 8.74
N SER A 48 11.55 2.46 7.87
CA SER A 48 11.13 2.61 6.48
C SER A 48 11.90 1.63 5.60
N VAL A 49 11.18 1.00 4.69
CA VAL A 49 11.73 0.17 3.61
C VAL A 49 11.16 0.71 2.31
N LYS A 50 12.02 1.23 1.44
CA LYS A 50 11.63 1.72 0.11
C LYS A 50 12.48 1.04 -0.94
N LEU A 51 11.86 0.67 -2.07
CA LEU A 51 12.60 0.19 -3.24
C LEU A 51 13.67 1.20 -3.65
N LEU A 52 14.85 0.71 -4.07
CA LEU A 52 15.92 1.57 -4.56
C LEU A 52 15.43 2.32 -5.81
N SER A 53 15.56 3.64 -5.84
CA SER A 53 15.06 4.48 -6.95
C SER A 53 15.62 4.06 -8.31
N ASP A 54 16.85 3.57 -8.36
CA ASP A 54 17.52 3.12 -9.59
C ASP A 54 16.82 1.94 -10.25
N LEU A 55 15.93 1.21 -9.55
CA LEU A 55 15.10 0.16 -10.14
C LEU A 55 14.16 0.69 -11.22
N GLN A 56 13.86 2.00 -11.21
CA GLN A 56 13.11 2.64 -12.29
C GLN A 56 13.83 2.53 -13.64
N LEU A 57 15.17 2.45 -13.65
CA LEU A 57 15.99 2.28 -14.86
C LEU A 57 15.79 0.91 -15.52
N LEU A 58 15.20 -0.05 -14.80
CA LEU A 58 14.91 -1.40 -15.31
C LEU A 58 13.50 -1.51 -15.90
N ARG A 59 12.68 -0.46 -15.79
CA ARG A 59 11.30 -0.46 -16.31
C ARG A 59 11.31 -0.36 -17.82
N ASN A 60 10.35 -1.02 -18.46
CA ASN A 60 10.13 -0.90 -19.89
C ASN A 60 9.14 0.24 -20.16
N ASP A 61 9.65 1.39 -20.60
CA ASP A 61 8.84 2.58 -20.89
C ASP A 61 7.76 2.33 -21.95
N ASN A 62 7.99 1.41 -22.90
CA ASN A 62 7.02 1.07 -23.95
C ASN A 62 5.83 0.25 -23.43
N ALA A 63 5.94 -0.34 -22.24
CA ALA A 63 4.90 -1.14 -21.60
C ALA A 63 4.15 -0.36 -20.51
N HIS A 64 4.41 0.93 -20.36
CA HIS A 64 3.75 1.75 -19.36
C HIS A 64 2.26 1.95 -19.70
N GLU A 65 1.40 1.53 -18.78
CA GLU A 65 -0.04 1.73 -18.83
C GLU A 65 -0.48 2.52 -17.59
N GLN A 66 -1.24 3.60 -17.79
CA GLN A 66 -1.79 4.40 -16.70
C GLN A 66 -3.32 4.35 -16.76
N VAL A 67 -3.92 3.92 -15.65
CA VAL A 67 -5.37 3.98 -15.43
C VAL A 67 -5.65 5.13 -14.47
N VAL A 68 -6.48 6.09 -14.89
CA VAL A 68 -6.73 7.34 -14.13
C VAL A 68 -7.37 7.07 -12.78
N SER A 69 -8.42 6.25 -12.74
CA SER A 69 -9.10 5.83 -11.50
C SER A 69 -10.07 4.70 -11.81
N VAL A 70 -10.23 3.77 -10.86
CA VAL A 70 -11.22 2.69 -10.95
C VAL A 70 -12.17 2.79 -9.77
N SER A 71 -13.47 2.82 -10.04
CA SER A 71 -14.49 2.76 -8.99
C SER A 71 -14.75 1.30 -8.64
N VAL A 72 -14.44 0.89 -7.41
CA VAL A 72 -14.53 -0.51 -6.93
C VAL A 72 -15.97 -0.92 -6.53
N LYS A 73 -16.99 -0.33 -7.16
CA LYS A 73 -18.40 -0.66 -6.93
C LYS A 73 -18.78 -1.95 -7.67
N ASP A 74 -18.11 -3.04 -7.29
CA ASP A 74 -18.30 -4.41 -7.77
C ASP A 74 -17.79 -4.73 -9.19
N SER A 75 -16.99 -3.85 -9.81
CA SER A 75 -16.31 -4.13 -11.08
C SER A 75 -14.80 -4.23 -10.91
N SER A 76 -14.21 -5.23 -11.58
CA SER A 76 -12.77 -5.30 -11.82
C SER A 76 -12.46 -4.72 -13.20
N GLN A 77 -11.33 -4.03 -13.31
CA GLN A 77 -10.82 -3.56 -14.59
C GLN A 77 -9.64 -4.42 -15.00
N MET A 78 -9.77 -5.11 -16.13
CA MET A 78 -8.66 -5.84 -16.74
C MET A 78 -7.70 -4.86 -17.42
N LEU A 79 -6.41 -5.01 -17.13
CA LEU A 79 -5.34 -4.24 -17.78
C LEU A 79 -4.94 -4.90 -19.10
N ASN A 80 -4.31 -4.13 -20.00
CA ASN A 80 -3.90 -4.63 -21.30
C ASN A 80 -2.61 -5.46 -21.26
N SER A 81 -1.86 -5.38 -20.15
CA SER A 81 -0.61 -6.11 -19.99
C SER A 81 -0.81 -7.62 -19.94
N THR A 82 -0.07 -8.34 -20.78
CA THR A 82 -0.02 -9.82 -20.84
C THR A 82 1.34 -10.39 -20.44
N GLY A 83 2.27 -9.52 -20.02
CA GLY A 83 3.63 -9.93 -19.66
C GLY A 83 3.67 -10.70 -18.34
N ALA A 84 4.55 -11.70 -18.25
CA ALA A 84 4.82 -12.44 -17.01
C ALA A 84 5.67 -11.64 -15.99
N SER A 85 6.22 -10.50 -16.40
CA SER A 85 6.96 -9.57 -15.54
C SER A 85 6.31 -8.20 -15.63
N PHE A 86 5.94 -7.65 -14.48
CA PHE A 86 5.20 -6.40 -14.38
C PHE A 86 5.44 -5.73 -13.02
N GLU A 87 5.07 -4.46 -12.92
CA GLU A 87 4.97 -3.70 -11.68
C GLU A 87 3.61 -3.00 -11.68
N LEU A 88 2.84 -3.14 -10.58
CA LEU A 88 1.55 -2.50 -10.40
C LEU A 88 1.63 -1.55 -9.22
N ILE A 89 1.21 -0.31 -9.43
CA ILE A 89 1.18 0.74 -8.42
C ILE A 89 -0.20 1.39 -8.50
N ALA A 90 -0.93 1.40 -7.38
CA ALA A 90 -2.16 2.15 -7.26
C ALA A 90 -2.19 2.87 -5.91
N GLU A 91 -2.83 4.03 -5.90
CA GLU A 91 -3.20 4.74 -4.69
C GLU A 91 -4.66 4.42 -4.37
N VAL A 92 -4.88 3.96 -3.14
CA VAL A 92 -6.21 3.67 -2.61
C VAL A 92 -6.53 4.83 -1.66
N PRO A 93 -7.42 5.77 -2.05
CA PRO A 93 -7.72 6.94 -1.22
C PRO A 93 -8.31 6.53 0.14
N GLY A 94 -8.06 7.31 1.20
CA GLY A 94 -8.34 6.94 2.60
C GLY A 94 -9.82 6.89 3.03
N PHE A 95 -10.78 6.81 2.12
CA PHE A 95 -12.22 6.87 2.42
C PHE A 95 -12.97 5.58 2.05
N PHE A 96 -12.37 4.41 2.31
CA PHE A 96 -13.10 3.15 2.23
C PHE A 96 -13.70 2.82 3.60
N GLU A 97 -14.92 2.29 3.59
CA GLU A 97 -15.55 1.77 4.80
C GLU A 97 -14.68 0.66 5.38
N ARG A 98 -14.46 0.65 6.69
CA ARG A 98 -13.68 -0.42 7.36
C ARG A 98 -14.26 -1.78 6.97
N GLY A 99 -13.40 -2.73 6.64
CA GLY A 99 -13.76 -4.06 6.17
C GLY A 99 -13.94 -4.16 4.65
N THR A 100 -13.82 -3.04 3.92
CA THR A 100 -13.74 -3.07 2.45
C THR A 100 -12.43 -3.72 2.03
N LYS A 101 -12.54 -4.70 1.12
CA LYS A 101 -11.37 -5.38 0.54
C LYS A 101 -11.10 -4.83 -0.85
N VAL A 102 -9.88 -4.36 -1.06
CA VAL A 102 -9.46 -3.81 -2.36
C VAL A 102 -8.07 -4.32 -2.71
N GLY A 103 -7.79 -4.49 -4.00
CA GLY A 103 -6.49 -4.99 -4.42
C GLY A 103 -6.44 -5.41 -5.88
N PHE A 104 -5.57 -6.37 -6.18
CA PHE A 104 -5.29 -6.82 -7.55
C PHE A 104 -5.50 -8.32 -7.70
N GLU A 105 -5.99 -8.72 -8.87
CA GLU A 105 -5.82 -10.06 -9.41
C GLU A 105 -4.66 -10.04 -10.40
N VAL A 106 -3.71 -10.95 -10.25
CA VAL A 106 -2.51 -11.04 -11.09
C VAL A 106 -2.27 -12.47 -11.55
N CYS A 107 -1.49 -12.63 -12.62
CA CYS A 107 -1.13 -13.93 -13.20
C CYS A 107 -2.36 -14.79 -13.52
N ARG A 108 -3.43 -14.16 -14.00
CA ARG A 108 -4.67 -14.84 -14.37
C ARG A 108 -4.47 -15.65 -15.65
N SER A 109 -4.80 -16.93 -15.64
CA SER A 109 -4.76 -17.75 -16.86
C SER A 109 -5.85 -17.35 -17.84
N SER A 110 -5.66 -17.67 -19.13
CA SER A 110 -6.64 -17.39 -20.18
C SER A 110 -7.95 -18.15 -20.02
N VAL A 111 -7.92 -19.32 -19.36
CA VAL A 111 -9.09 -20.14 -19.07
C VAL A 111 -9.70 -19.84 -17.69
N GLY A 112 -9.01 -19.06 -16.85
CA GLY A 112 -9.50 -18.55 -15.57
C GLY A 112 -9.42 -19.51 -14.39
N ASP A 113 -8.70 -20.63 -14.53
CA ASP A 113 -8.47 -21.62 -13.47
C ASP A 113 -7.34 -21.24 -12.50
N GLU A 114 -6.39 -20.43 -12.95
CA GLU A 114 -5.30 -19.92 -12.12
C GLU A 114 -5.40 -18.40 -11.98
N VAL A 115 -5.35 -17.91 -10.75
CA VAL A 115 -5.31 -16.49 -10.41
C VAL A 115 -4.67 -16.31 -9.04
N THR A 116 -3.88 -15.25 -8.88
CA THR A 116 -3.36 -14.83 -7.58
C THR A 116 -4.01 -13.52 -7.18
N THR A 117 -4.55 -13.44 -5.97
CA THR A 117 -5.19 -12.21 -5.46
C THR A 117 -4.35 -11.58 -4.36
N ILE A 118 -4.07 -10.29 -4.47
CA ILE A 118 -3.35 -9.49 -3.48
C ILE A 118 -4.37 -8.48 -2.93
N LEU A 119 -4.71 -8.58 -1.64
CA LEU A 119 -5.77 -7.76 -1.03
C LEU A 119 -5.26 -6.95 0.16
N TYR A 120 -5.70 -5.70 0.21
CA TYR A 120 -5.78 -4.93 1.44
C TYR A 120 -7.11 -5.28 2.13
N ASP A 121 -7.01 -5.74 3.38
CA ASP A 121 -8.15 -6.02 4.27
C ASP A 121 -7.82 -5.42 5.64
N ASP A 122 -8.70 -4.55 6.13
CA ASP A 122 -8.55 -3.88 7.42
C ASP A 122 -9.66 -4.21 8.43
N ALA A 123 -10.50 -5.23 8.15
CA ALA A 123 -11.57 -5.65 9.04
C ALA A 123 -11.06 -5.91 10.47
N GLU A 124 -9.95 -6.65 10.56
CA GLU A 124 -9.33 -7.10 11.82
C GLU A 124 -8.12 -6.25 12.25
N LYS A 125 -7.79 -5.17 11.51
CA LYS A 125 -6.70 -4.29 11.92
C LYS A 125 -7.14 -3.52 13.17
N ARG A 126 -6.36 -3.63 14.25
CA ARG A 126 -6.61 -2.99 15.54
C ARG A 126 -6.00 -1.60 15.62
#